data_AF-A0A359LRJ6-F1
#
_entry.id   AF-A0A359LRJ6-F1
#
_cell.length_a   1.000
_cell.length_b   1.000
_cell.length_c   1.000
_cell.angle_alpha   90.00
_cell.angle_beta   90.00
_cell.angle_gamma   90.00
#
_symmetry.space_group_name_H-M   'P 1'
#
loop_
_entity.id
_entity.type
_entity.pdbx_description
1 polymer ?
#
loop_
_entity_poly.entity_id
_entity_poly.type
_entity_poly.pdbx_seq_one_letter_code
_entity_poly.pdbx_strand_id
1 'polypeptide(L)' 'HDLLPMPYTDESLRHVVARVKKIMDFLEQPLFLENPSSYLEFTGSTWTECEFLSQVAEQSGCGILLDVNNVYV' A
#
# COMPACT_ATOMS: atom_id res chain seq x y z
N HIS A 1 3.22 0.31 15.99
CA HIS A 1 3.66 1.52 15.25
C HIS A 1 2.36 2.09 14.72
N ASP A 2 1.84 3.17 15.31
CA ASP A 2 0.49 3.65 14.98
C ASP A 2 0.54 4.38 13.64
N LEU A 3 0.43 3.61 12.56
CA LEU A 3 0.13 4.16 11.25
C LEU A 3 -1.27 4.73 11.33
N LEU A 4 -1.39 6.04 11.10
CA LEU A 4 -2.69 6.67 10.97
C LEU A 4 -3.45 5.94 9.86
N PRO A 5 -4.71 5.56 10.09
CA PRO A 5 -5.42 4.71 9.16
C PRO A 5 -5.54 5.47 7.82
N MET A 6 -5.37 4.76 6.71
CA MET A 6 -5.42 5.32 5.36
C MET A 6 -6.67 4.78 4.65
N PRO A 7 -7.52 5.64 4.06
CA PRO A 7 -8.66 5.15 3.30
C PRO A 7 -8.18 4.54 1.97
N TYR A 8 -8.66 3.35 1.62
CA TYR A 8 -8.30 2.68 0.37
C TYR A 8 -9.22 3.17 -0.76
N THR A 9 -8.92 4.35 -1.27
CA THR A 9 -9.64 5.02 -2.37
C THR A 9 -8.76 5.19 -3.60
N ASP A 10 -9.35 5.51 -4.75
CA ASP A 10 -8.57 5.83 -5.97
C ASP A 10 -7.63 7.03 -5.79
N GLU A 11 -8.00 8.00 -4.95
CA GLU A 11 -7.14 9.13 -4.62
C GLU A 11 -5.90 8.68 -3.87
N SER A 12 -6.09 7.87 -2.83
CA SER A 12 -5.01 7.24 -2.07
C SER A 12 -4.12 6.37 -2.96
N LEU A 13 -4.71 5.60 -3.87
CA LEU A 13 -3.98 4.74 -4.80
C LEU A 13 -3.06 5.56 -5.70
N ARG A 14 -3.59 6.60 -6.36
CA ARG A 14 -2.80 7.51 -7.21
C ARG A 14 -1.68 8.18 -6.41
N HIS A 15 -1.97 8.60 -5.18
CA HIS A 15 -1.00 9.25 -4.31
C HIS A 15 0.17 8.31 -3.97
N VAL A 16 -0.12 7.08 -3.57
CA VAL A 16 0.90 6.08 -3.20
C VAL A 16 1.73 5.69 -4.42
N VAL A 17 1.09 5.33 -5.54
CA VAL A 17 1.79 4.92 -6.77
C VAL A 17 2.76 6.00 -7.25
N ALA A 18 2.35 7.27 -7.25
CA ALA A 18 3.21 8.38 -7.68
C ALA A 18 4.47 8.53 -6.81
N ARG A 19 4.33 8.34 -5.49
CA ARG A 19 5.47 8.44 -4.55
C ARG A 19 6.40 7.24 -4.65
N VAL A 20 5.85 6.05 -4.81
CA VAL A 20 6.62 4.82 -5.00
C VAL A 20 7.48 4.93 -6.25
N LYS A 21 6.91 5.35 -7.38
CA LYS A 21 7.67 5.62 -8.61
C LYS A 21 8.76 6.65 -8.38
N LYS A 22 8.44 7.78 -7.76
CA LYS A 22 9.43 8.82 -7.45
C LYS A 22 10.61 8.30 -6.60
N ILE A 23 10.34 7.41 -5.64
CA ILE A 23 11.37 6.81 -4.80
C ILE A 23 12.22 5.85 -5.62
N MET A 24 11.62 4.97 -6.42
CA MET A 24 12.35 4.02 -7.26
C MET A 24 13.17 4.73 -8.35
N ASP A 25 12.63 5.79 -8.96
CA ASP A 25 13.34 6.64 -9.92
C ASP A 25 14.57 7.33 -9.28
N PHE A 26 14.47 7.69 -8.00
CA PHE A 26 15.56 8.33 -7.27
C PHE A 26 16.62 7.34 -6.76
N LEU A 27 16.20 6.19 -6.24
CA LEU A 27 17.10 5.18 -5.66
C LEU A 27 17.70 4.24 -6.71
N GLU A 28 17.09 4.12 -7.89
CA GLU A 28 17.47 3.17 -8.94
C GLU A 28 17.55 1.71 -8.44
N GLN A 29 16.71 1.37 -7.46
CA GLN A 29 16.69 0.08 -6.79
C GLN A 29 15.26 -0.48 -6.66
N PRO A 30 15.10 -1.81 -6.59
CA PRO A 30 13.81 -2.42 -6.27
C PRO A 30 13.29 -1.95 -4.91
N LEU A 31 12.00 -1.63 -4.85
CA LEU A 31 11.30 -1.29 -3.61
C LEU A 31 10.26 -2.36 -3.30
N PHE A 32 10.10 -2.68 -2.02
CA PHE A 32 9.03 -3.54 -1.51
C PHE A 32 8.21 -2.73 -0.49
N LEU A 33 6.88 -2.77 -0.63
CA LEU A 33 5.97 -2.19 0.35
C LEU A 33 5.41 -3.27 1.26
N GLU A 34 5.38 -3.00 2.56
CA GLU A 34 4.79 -3.88 3.56
C GLU A 34 3.30 -3.56 3.74
N ASN A 35 2.47 -4.59 3.96
CA ASN A 35 1.08 -4.37 4.38
C ASN A 35 1.03 -3.88 5.83
N PRO A 36 0.33 -2.78 6.11
CA PRO A 36 0.22 -2.26 7.47
C PRO A 36 -0.54 -3.22 8.39
N SER A 37 -0.29 -3.16 9.70
CA SER A 37 -1.11 -3.84 10.72
C SER A 37 -2.46 -3.12 10.82
N SER A 38 -3.48 -3.55 10.08
CA SER A 38 -4.77 -2.86 9.98
C SER A 38 -5.69 -3.14 11.17
N TYR A 39 -5.57 -2.37 12.26
CA TYR A 39 -6.51 -2.46 13.41
C TYR A 39 -7.89 -1.83 13.14
N LEU A 40 -8.07 -1.13 12.02
CA LEU A 40 -9.28 -0.36 11.68
C LEU A 40 -9.50 -0.32 10.16
N GLU A 41 -10.56 -0.99 9.69
CA GLU A 41 -11.10 -0.77 8.35
C GLU A 41 -11.87 0.56 8.30
N PHE A 42 -11.53 1.43 7.34
CA PHE A 42 -12.32 2.63 7.08
C PHE A 42 -13.61 2.28 6.32
N THR A 43 -14.75 2.74 6.84
CA THR A 43 -16.08 2.63 6.20
C THR A 43 -16.21 3.38 4.86
N GLY A 44 -15.21 4.19 4.49
CA GLY A 44 -15.14 4.94 3.22
C GLY A 44 -14.17 4.37 2.19
N SER A 45 -13.61 3.17 2.40
CA SER A 45 -12.75 2.50 1.43
C SER A 45 -13.58 1.98 0.24
N THR A 46 -13.12 2.26 -0.98
CA THR A 46 -13.71 1.72 -2.22
C THR A 46 -13.06 0.41 -2.64
N TRP A 47 -11.87 0.12 -2.09
CA TRP A 47 -11.10 -1.08 -2.34
C TRP A 47 -10.94 -1.89 -1.04
N THR A 48 -10.89 -3.21 -1.14
CA THR A 48 -10.34 -4.02 -0.05
C THR A 48 -8.83 -3.76 0.07
N GLU A 49 -8.23 -4.07 1.23
CA GLU A 49 -6.79 -3.93 1.42
C GLU A 49 -6.00 -4.73 0.38
N CYS A 50 -6.39 -5.99 0.17
CA CYS A 50 -5.74 -6.87 -0.80
C CYS A 50 -5.79 -6.29 -2.21
N GLU A 51 -6.96 -5.82 -2.67
CA GLU A 51 -7.09 -5.21 -3.98
C GLU A 51 -6.27 -3.93 -4.10
N PHE A 52 -6.25 -3.10 -3.04
CA PHE A 52 -5.48 -1.87 -3.01
C PHE A 52 -3.98 -2.15 -3.14
N LEU A 53 -3.44 -3.06 -2.34
CA LEU A 53 -2.02 -3.43 -2.37
C LEU A 53 -1.64 -4.08 -3.71
N SER A 54 -2.50 -4.94 -4.26
CA SER A 54 -2.31 -5.50 -5.61
C SER A 54 -2.24 -4.39 -6.66
N GLN A 55 -3.17 -3.42 -6.62
CA GLN A 55 -3.16 -2.30 -7.56
C GLN A 55 -1.93 -1.41 -7.40
N VAL A 56 -1.44 -1.19 -6.18
CA VAL A 56 -0.20 -0.45 -5.95
C VAL A 56 0.98 -1.17 -6.60
N ALA A 57 1.11 -2.48 -6.40
CA ALA A 57 2.18 -3.29 -6.98
C ALA A 57 2.14 -3.26 -8.52
N GLU A 58 0.96 -3.52 -9.10
CA GLU A 58 0.77 -3.54 -10.57
C GLU A 58 1.08 -2.19 -11.22
N GLN A 59 0.58 -1.09 -10.64
CA GLN A 59 0.71 0.23 -11.27
C GLN A 59 2.06 0.89 -11.02
N SER A 60 2.71 0.60 -9.90
CA SER A 60 4.01 1.17 -9.54
C SER A 60 5.18 0.33 -10.02
N GLY A 61 5.02 -1.00 -10.10
CA GLY A 61 6.09 -1.96 -10.36
C GLY A 61 6.90 -2.35 -9.12
N CYS A 62 6.50 -1.92 -7.92
CA CYS A 62 7.15 -2.36 -6.68
C CYS A 62 6.73 -3.78 -6.29
N GLY A 63 7.55 -4.45 -5.49
CA GLY A 63 7.16 -5.69 -4.82
C GLY A 63 6.29 -5.43 -3.59
N ILE A 64 5.67 -6.50 -3.07
CA ILE A 64 4.96 -6.50 -1.80
C ILE A 64 5.69 -7.43 -0.83
N LEU A 65 6.01 -6.91 0.35
CA LEU A 65 6.44 -7.70 1.49
C LEU A 65 5.20 -8.02 2.34
N LEU A 66 4.70 -9.25 2.24
CA LEU A 66 3.53 -9.66 2.97
C LEU A 66 3.93 -10.14 4.38
N ASP A 67 3.60 -9.36 5.41
CA ASP A 67 3.65 -9.80 6.79
C ASP A 67 2.34 -10.54 7.12
N VAL A 68 2.44 -11.85 7.32
CA VAL A 68 1.31 -12.71 7.68
C VAL A 68 0.71 -12.37 9.04
N ASN A 69 1.48 -11.83 9.98
CA ASN A 69 0.95 -11.42 11.28
C ASN A 69 -0.01 -10.23 11.12
N ASN A 70 0.29 -9.32 10.18
CA ASN A 70 -0.57 -8.17 9.88
C ASN A 70 -1.86 -8.55 9.14
N VAL A 71 -1.97 -9.77 8.60
CA VAL A 71 -3.21 -10.29 7.98
C VAL A 71 -4.12 -10.99 8.99
N TYR A 72 -3.54 -11.54 10.07
CA TYR A 72 -4.27 -12.33 11.08
C TYR A 72 -4.80 -11.50 12.26
N VAL A 73 -4.33 -10.27 12.42
CA VAL A 73 -4.66 -9.37 13.55
C VAL A 73 -5.80 -8.44 13.20
#